data_AF-A0A225NGP4-F1
#
_entry.id   AF-A0A225NGP4-F1
#
_cell.length_a   1.000
_cell.length_b   1.000
_cell.length_c   1.000
_cell.angle_alpha   90.00
_cell.angle_beta   90.00
_cell.angle_gamma   90.00
#
_symmetry.space_group_name_H-M   'P 1'
#
loop_
_entity.id
_entity.type
_entity.pdbx_description
1 polymer ?
#
loop_
_entity_poly.entity_id
_entity_poly.type
_entity_poly.pdbx_seq_one_letter_code
_entity_poly.pdbx_strand_id
1 'polypeptide(L)'
;MPVGQVEKISGPATVPRADGTVEPLNVGVKIFQNDVLSTGPGGTLSTTFADGTTFSLAPDSRMVINQLGYSPGGGNDTGKFDLIQGGFVFIAGQVAKTGDMDVTTPAATMGIRGTNVSTQIFLENGSRRSSWR
;
A
#
# COMPACT_ATOMS: atom_id res chain seq x y z
N MET A 1 -5.22 4.89 -15.86
CA MET A 1 -6.05 3.71 -15.53
C MET A 1 -5.94 3.47 -14.04
N PRO A 2 -6.97 2.91 -13.38
CA PRO A 2 -6.87 2.56 -11.98
C PRO A 2 -5.87 1.41 -11.79
N VAL A 3 -5.10 1.47 -10.73
CA VAL A 3 -4.15 0.43 -10.31
C VAL A 3 -4.72 -0.43 -9.18
N GLY A 4 -5.83 -0.01 -8.57
CA GLY A 4 -6.51 -0.74 -7.52
C GLY A 4 -7.83 -0.11 -7.11
N GLN A 5 -8.40 -0.59 -6.01
CA GLN A 5 -9.61 -0.06 -5.42
C GLN A 5 -9.67 -0.29 -3.91
N VAL A 6 -10.52 0.49 -3.24
CA VAL A 6 -10.85 0.28 -1.82
C VAL A 6 -11.79 -0.90 -1.66
N GLU A 7 -11.42 -1.86 -0.82
CA GLU A 7 -12.23 -3.04 -0.48
C GLU A 7 -12.98 -2.85 0.84
N LYS A 8 -12.33 -2.24 1.83
CA LYS A 8 -12.92 -2.01 3.16
C LYS A 8 -12.44 -0.68 3.70
N ILE A 9 -13.31 -0.01 4.44
CA ILE A 9 -12.99 1.21 5.18
C ILE A 9 -13.77 1.21 6.48
N SER A 10 -13.15 1.72 7.55
CA SER A 10 -13.80 2.06 8.80
C SER A 10 -13.20 3.36 9.32
N GLY A 11 -14.02 4.30 9.77
CA GLY A 11 -13.54 5.62 10.21
C GLY A 11 -13.04 6.51 9.05
N PRO A 12 -12.36 7.62 9.36
CA PRO A 12 -11.97 8.61 8.37
C PRO A 12 -10.80 8.12 7.49
N ALA A 13 -10.96 8.20 6.17
CA ALA A 13 -9.86 8.09 5.21
C ALA A 13 -10.10 8.97 3.98
N THR A 14 -9.01 9.48 3.41
CA THR A 14 -9.02 10.37 2.24
C THR A 14 -7.93 10.00 1.25
N VAL A 15 -8.08 10.50 0.03
CA VAL A 15 -7.09 10.40 -1.03
C VAL A 15 -6.80 11.79 -1.60
N PRO A 16 -5.67 12.41 -1.20
CA PRO A 16 -5.09 13.51 -1.96
C PRO A 16 -4.62 13.00 -3.32
N ARG A 17 -5.21 13.53 -4.38
CA ARG A 17 -4.88 13.22 -5.77
C ARG A 17 -3.78 14.14 -6.28
N ALA A 18 -3.12 13.72 -7.36
CA ALA A 18 -2.07 14.51 -8.00
C ALA A 18 -2.55 15.85 -8.59
N ASP A 19 -3.86 16.00 -8.86
CA ASP A 19 -4.47 17.24 -9.33
C ASP A 19 -4.76 18.25 -8.21
N GLY A 20 -4.43 17.91 -6.96
CA GLY A 20 -4.63 18.75 -5.79
C GLY A 20 -6.00 18.58 -5.12
N THR A 21 -6.89 17.76 -5.67
CA THR A 21 -8.16 17.42 -5.00
C THR A 21 -7.92 16.46 -3.84
N VAL A 22 -8.79 16.55 -2.83
CA VAL A 22 -8.80 15.62 -1.71
C VAL A 22 -10.21 15.04 -1.62
N GLU A 23 -10.32 13.75 -1.84
CA GLU A 23 -11.60 13.04 -1.85
C GLU A 23 -11.70 12.10 -0.64
N PRO A 24 -12.90 11.91 -0.06
CA PRO A 24 -13.12 10.85 0.91
C PRO A 24 -13.00 9.49 0.21
N LEU A 25 -12.34 8.54 0.86
CA LEU A 25 -12.31 7.16 0.40
C LEU A 25 -13.59 6.45 0.84
N ASN A 26 -14.16 5.66 -0.06
CA ASN A 26 -15.29 4.77 0.19
C ASN A 26 -15.03 3.44 -0.51
N VAL A 27 -15.73 2.38 -0.12
CA VAL A 27 -15.64 1.08 -0.80
C VAL A 27 -15.92 1.27 -2.31
N GLY A 28 -15.07 0.67 -3.14
CA GLY A 28 -15.16 0.76 -4.60
C GLY A 28 -14.46 1.98 -5.22
N VAL A 29 -14.02 2.97 -4.42
CA VAL A 29 -13.23 4.10 -4.95
C VAL A 29 -11.96 3.57 -5.59
N LYS A 30 -11.70 4.06 -6.81
CA LYS A 30 -10.54 3.66 -7.59
C LYS A 30 -9.28 4.37 -7.11
N ILE A 31 -8.20 3.59 -7.07
CA ILE A 31 -6.86 4.06 -6.74
C ILE A 31 -6.06 4.16 -8.03
N PHE A 32 -5.33 5.24 -8.18
CA PHE A 32 -4.47 5.55 -9.31
C PHE A 32 -3.02 5.65 -8.86
N GLN A 33 -2.11 5.56 -9.82
CA GLN A 33 -0.71 5.81 -9.55
C GLN A 33 -0.51 7.26 -9.09
N ASN A 34 0.42 7.46 -8.16
CA ASN A 34 0.73 8.70 -7.44
C ASN A 34 -0.34 9.15 -6.45
N ASP A 35 -1.38 8.34 -6.21
CA ASP A 35 -2.31 8.60 -5.12
C ASP A 35 -1.61 8.49 -3.76
N VAL A 36 -2.06 9.33 -2.84
CA VAL A 36 -1.73 9.25 -1.42
C VAL A 36 -2.95 8.72 -0.69
N LEU A 37 -2.86 7.56 -0.04
CA LEU A 37 -3.93 7.06 0.81
C LEU A 37 -3.65 7.48 2.25
N SER A 38 -4.59 8.18 2.87
CA SER A 38 -4.46 8.69 4.23
C SER A 38 -5.61 8.19 5.10
N THR A 39 -5.29 7.57 6.24
CA THR A 39 -6.26 7.28 7.30
C THR A 39 -6.11 8.30 8.42
N GLY A 40 -7.24 8.72 9.01
CA GLY A 40 -7.26 9.60 10.17
C GLY A 40 -7.30 8.81 11.49
N PRO A 41 -7.57 9.51 12.62
CA PRO A 41 -7.68 8.88 13.93
C PRO A 41 -8.77 7.80 13.95
N GLY A 42 -8.40 6.58 14.37
CA GLY A 42 -9.28 5.40 14.35
C GLY A 42 -9.68 4.89 12.96
N GLY A 43 -9.18 5.52 11.89
CA GLY A 43 -9.45 5.14 10.51
C GLY A 43 -8.65 3.92 10.07
N THR A 44 -9.28 2.99 9.37
CA THR A 44 -8.60 1.85 8.72
C THR A 44 -9.07 1.73 7.29
N LEU A 45 -8.18 1.30 6.42
CA LEU A 45 -8.43 1.18 4.99
C LEU A 45 -7.84 -0.13 4.49
N SER A 46 -8.57 -0.87 3.68
CA SER A 46 -8.01 -1.98 2.91
C SER A 46 -8.21 -1.77 1.42
N THR A 47 -7.16 -1.99 0.64
CA THR A 47 -7.16 -1.83 -0.81
C THR A 47 -6.62 -3.07 -1.48
N THR A 48 -7.22 -3.44 -2.61
CA THR A 48 -6.70 -4.47 -3.50
C THR A 48 -6.25 -3.83 -4.81
N PHE A 49 -5.05 -4.21 -5.24
CA PHE A 49 -4.43 -3.74 -6.46
C PHE A 49 -4.59 -4.74 -7.61
N ALA A 50 -4.35 -4.28 -8.84
CA ALA A 50 -4.58 -5.03 -10.07
C ALA A 50 -3.75 -6.33 -10.18
N ASP A 51 -2.61 -6.39 -9.48
CA ASP A 51 -1.76 -7.58 -9.39
C ASP A 51 -2.18 -8.55 -8.28
N GLY A 52 -3.24 -8.24 -7.54
CA GLY A 52 -3.71 -8.99 -6.37
C GLY A 52 -2.99 -8.63 -5.07
N THR A 53 -2.08 -7.64 -5.07
CA THR A 53 -1.50 -7.12 -3.82
C THR A 53 -2.61 -6.51 -2.98
N THR A 54 -2.63 -6.83 -1.68
CA THR A 54 -3.56 -6.21 -0.73
C THR A 54 -2.79 -5.45 0.33
N PHE A 55 -3.26 -4.25 0.65
CA PHE A 55 -2.75 -3.45 1.76
C PHE A 55 -3.88 -3.15 2.73
N SER A 56 -3.61 -3.27 4.03
CA SER A 56 -4.48 -2.82 5.12
C SER A 56 -3.72 -1.78 5.94
N LEU A 57 -4.15 -0.52 5.86
CA LEU A 57 -3.59 0.60 6.61
C LEU A 57 -4.23 0.71 8.00
N ALA A 58 -3.37 0.91 9.00
CA ALA A 58 -3.76 1.20 10.37
C ALA A 58 -4.27 2.66 10.50
N PRO A 59 -4.74 3.07 11.69
CA PRO A 59 -4.97 4.49 12.00
C PRO A 59 -3.76 5.37 11.73
N ASP A 60 -4.02 6.64 11.42
CA ASP A 60 -3.01 7.69 11.27
C ASP A 60 -1.89 7.35 10.27
N SER A 61 -2.24 6.60 9.23
CA SER A 61 -1.30 6.09 8.23
C SER A 61 -1.37 6.88 6.94
N ARG A 62 -0.21 7.01 6.28
CA ARG A 62 -0.10 7.67 4.97
C ARG A 62 0.80 6.86 4.05
N MET A 63 0.23 6.40 2.93
CA MET A 63 0.93 5.58 1.93
C MET A 63 0.84 6.23 0.55
N VAL A 64 1.91 6.16 -0.23
CA VAL A 64 1.98 6.61 -1.62
C VAL A 64 2.10 5.42 -2.55
N ILE A 65 1.31 5.42 -3.62
CA ILE A 65 1.35 4.39 -4.66
C ILE A 65 2.22 4.93 -5.79
N ASN A 66 3.54 4.84 -5.63
CA ASN A 66 4.48 5.44 -6.59
C ASN A 66 4.39 4.80 -7.97
N GLN A 67 4.31 3.47 -8.01
CA GLN A 67 4.27 2.74 -9.26
C GLN A 67 3.60 1.39 -9.07
N LEU A 68 2.71 1.03 -10.00
CA LEU A 68 2.28 -0.34 -10.17
C LEU A 68 2.09 -0.63 -11.66
N GLY A 69 3.11 -1.21 -12.27
CA GLY A 69 3.04 -1.77 -13.61
C GLY A 69 2.86 -3.28 -13.51
N TYR A 70 1.67 -3.76 -13.86
CA TYR A 70 1.40 -5.19 -13.93
C TYR A 70 0.75 -5.53 -15.26
N SER A 71 1.33 -6.48 -15.98
CA SER A 71 0.77 -7.03 -17.21
C SER A 71 0.80 -8.55 -17.14
N PRO A 72 -0.36 -9.23 -17.08
CA PRO A 72 -0.39 -10.70 -17.03
C PRO A 72 0.37 -11.33 -18.21
N GLY A 73 1.43 -12.10 -17.92
CA GLY A 73 2.29 -12.71 -18.93
C GLY A 73 3.32 -11.76 -19.55
N GLY A 74 3.39 -10.50 -19.10
CA GLY A 74 4.45 -9.56 -19.41
C GLY A 74 5.74 -9.86 -18.64
N GLY A 75 6.84 -9.22 -19.03
CA GLY A 75 8.17 -9.46 -18.45
C GLY A 75 8.76 -8.32 -17.61
N ASN A 76 8.03 -7.21 -17.42
CA ASN A 76 8.54 -6.00 -16.75
C ASN A 76 7.57 -5.49 -15.67
N ASP A 77 7.14 -6.40 -14.81
CA ASP A 77 6.24 -6.08 -13.70
C ASP A 77 7.00 -5.31 -12.61
N THR A 78 6.40 -4.24 -12.09
CA THR A 78 7.02 -3.33 -11.10
C THR A 78 5.99 -2.83 -10.09
N GLY A 79 6.37 -2.78 -8.82
CA GLY A 79 5.51 -2.31 -7.74
C GLY A 79 6.34 -1.51 -6.74
N LYS A 80 6.00 -0.24 -6.52
CA LYS A 80 6.70 0.63 -5.57
C LYS A 80 5.68 1.33 -4.70
N PHE A 81 5.80 1.10 -3.39
CA PHE A 81 4.91 1.66 -2.38
C PHE A 81 5.74 2.30 -1.28
N ASP A 82 5.40 3.51 -0.88
CA ASP A 82 6.07 4.20 0.22
C ASP A 82 5.08 4.45 1.35
N LEU A 83 5.35 3.90 2.53
CA LEU A 83 4.68 4.32 3.75
C LEU A 83 5.44 5.51 4.33
N ILE A 84 4.78 6.66 4.42
CA ILE A 84 5.31 7.88 5.02
C ILE A 84 5.21 7.80 6.54
N GLN A 85 4.07 7.33 7.06
CA GLN A 85 3.81 7.18 8.49
C GLN A 85 2.74 6.13 8.78
N GLY A 86 2.65 5.72 10.05
CA GLY A 86 1.63 4.81 10.56
C GLY A 86 2.01 3.34 10.40
N GLY A 87 1.05 2.48 10.08
CA GLY A 87 1.30 1.04 9.99
C GLY A 87 0.48 0.40 8.89
N PHE A 88 0.95 -0.75 8.44
CA PHE A 88 0.22 -1.54 7.46
C PHE A 88 0.51 -3.03 7.60
N VAL A 89 -0.44 -3.81 7.11
CA VAL A 89 -0.25 -5.21 6.75
C VAL A 89 -0.41 -5.29 5.24
N PHE A 90 0.42 -6.08 4.58
CA PHE A 90 0.21 -6.36 3.17
C PHE A 90 0.48 -7.82 2.82
N ILE A 91 -0.16 -8.24 1.74
CA ILE A 91 0.07 -9.52 1.08
C ILE A 91 0.47 -9.19 -0.34
N ALA A 92 1.68 -9.59 -0.72
CA ALA A 92 2.23 -9.35 -2.03
C ALA A 92 1.51 -10.17 -3.12
N GLY A 93 1.17 -9.51 -4.23
CA GLY A 93 0.50 -10.08 -5.38
C GLY A 93 1.46 -10.68 -6.40
N GLN A 94 1.05 -10.66 -7.68
CA GLN A 94 1.78 -11.26 -8.78
C GLN A 94 3.11 -10.55 -9.08
N VAL A 95 3.18 -9.22 -8.93
CA VAL A 95 4.40 -8.47 -9.23
C VAL A 95 5.58 -8.96 -8.40
N ALA A 96 5.36 -9.36 -7.14
CA ALA A 96 6.41 -9.94 -6.30
C ALA A 96 6.98 -11.27 -6.83
N LYS A 97 6.26 -11.98 -7.69
CA LYS A 97 6.69 -13.24 -8.31
C LYS A 97 7.33 -13.00 -9.67
N THR A 98 6.76 -12.10 -10.45
CA THR A 98 7.10 -11.88 -11.85
C THR A 98 8.09 -10.74 -12.08
N GLY A 99 8.37 -9.94 -11.04
CA GLY A 99 9.45 -8.96 -11.08
C GLY A 99 9.61 -8.12 -9.82
N ASP A 100 9.52 -6.82 -10.07
CA ASP A 100 9.95 -5.62 -9.39
C ASP A 100 9.31 -5.06 -8.11
N MET A 101 8.99 -5.79 -7.02
CA MET A 101 8.26 -5.17 -5.88
C MET A 101 9.17 -4.59 -4.76
N ASP A 102 9.02 -3.30 -4.45
CA ASP A 102 9.68 -2.62 -3.33
C ASP A 102 8.66 -1.89 -2.44
N VAL A 103 8.82 -2.02 -1.12
CA VAL A 103 8.03 -1.29 -0.11
C VAL A 103 8.97 -0.51 0.79
N THR A 104 8.90 0.83 0.72
CA THR A 104 9.73 1.72 1.53
C THR A 104 8.97 2.20 2.75
N THR A 105 9.66 2.24 3.89
CA THR A 105 9.19 2.89 5.11
C THR A 105 10.32 3.77 5.65
N PRO A 106 10.07 4.70 6.59
CA PRO A 106 11.12 5.51 7.20
C PRO A 106 12.16 4.67 7.93
N ALA A 107 11.80 3.45 8.35
CA ALA A 107 12.70 2.55 9.05
C ALA A 107 13.60 1.73 8.11
N ALA A 108 13.08 1.30 6.95
CA ALA A 108 13.77 0.45 5.98
C ALA A 108 13.00 0.33 4.65
N THR A 109 13.71 -0.07 3.60
CA THR A 109 13.12 -0.55 2.34
C THR A 109 13.17 -2.07 2.28
N MET A 110 12.07 -2.68 1.83
CA MET A 110 11.98 -4.12 1.57
C MET A 110 11.85 -4.36 0.08
N GLY A 111 12.85 -5.00 -0.51
CA GLY A 111 12.75 -5.55 -1.86
C GLY A 111 12.22 -6.98 -1.81
N ILE A 112 11.21 -7.27 -2.62
CA ILE A 112 10.50 -8.54 -2.67
C ILE A 112 10.65 -9.11 -4.09
N ARG A 113 11.23 -10.31 -4.19
CA ARG A 113 11.45 -11.02 -5.45
C ARG A 113 11.21 -12.52 -5.24
N GLY A 114 10.43 -13.15 -6.12
CA GLY A 114 10.39 -14.60 -6.31
C GLY A 114 9.62 -15.44 -5.29
N THR A 115 8.78 -14.90 -4.40
CA THR A 115 7.97 -15.69 -3.43
C THR A 115 6.69 -14.95 -3.00
N ASN A 116 5.65 -15.69 -2.56
CA ASN A 116 4.49 -15.10 -1.85
C ASN A 116 4.95 -14.56 -0.49
N VAL A 117 4.91 -13.24 -0.30
CA VAL A 117 5.30 -12.61 0.97
C VAL A 117 4.08 -12.00 1.65
N SER A 118 3.90 -12.32 2.93
CA SER A 118 2.96 -11.64 3.84
C SER A 118 3.77 -11.01 4.96
N THR A 119 3.66 -9.70 5.16
CA THR A 119 4.43 -8.98 6.18
C THR A 119 3.55 -7.95 6.89
N GLN A 120 3.77 -7.80 8.20
CA GLN A 120 3.10 -6.84 9.05
C GLN A 120 4.12 -5.85 9.62
N ILE A 121 3.87 -4.55 9.47
CA ILE A 121 4.80 -3.49 9.87
C ILE A 121 4.04 -2.39 10.60
N PHE A 122 4.54 -2.10 11.80
CA PHE A 122 4.07 -0.98 12.60
C PHE A 122 5.23 0.02 12.70
N LEU A 123 5.01 1.25 12.23
CA LEU A 123 5.94 2.33 12.57
C LEU A 123 5.49 2.91 13.90
N GLU A 124 6.15 2.47 14.96
CA GLU A 124 6.06 3.16 16.24
C GLU A 124 6.97 4.38 16.20
N ASN A 125 6.43 5.54 16.55
CA ASN A 125 7.20 6.77 16.63
C ASN A 125 8.21 6.65 17.79
N GLY A 126 9.39 6.08 17.52
CA GLY A 126 10.56 6.21 18.38
C GLY A 126 11.05 5.01 19.21
N SER A 127 10.53 3.78 19.10
CA SER A 127 11.21 2.64 19.76
C SER A 127 11.01 1.29 19.06
N ARG A 128 12.14 0.67 18.72
CA ARG A 128 12.23 -0.56 17.91
C ARG A 128 12.06 -1.79 18.80
N ARG A 129 10.98 -2.54 18.64
CA ARG A 129 10.91 -3.95 19.07
C ARG A 129 10.28 -4.81 17.97
N SER A 130 11.11 -5.57 17.26
CA SER A 130 10.68 -6.71 16.44
C SER A 130 10.84 -7.99 17.26
N SER A 131 9.76 -8.77 17.38
CA SER A 131 9.76 -10.12 17.94
C SER A 131 9.35 -11.08 16.83
N TRP A 132 10.28 -11.90 16.36
CA TRP A 132 9.99 -13.03 15.49
C TRP A 132 9.81 -14.29 16.35
N ARG A 133 8.74 -15.03 16.10
CA ARG A 133 8.61 -16.44 16.50
C ARG A 133 8.31 -17.24 15.24
#